data_AF-A0A7J5WCP4-F1
#
_entry.id   AF-A0A7J5WCP4-F1
#
_cell.length_a   1.000
_cell.length_b   1.000
_cell.length_c   1.000
_cell.angle_alpha   90.00
_cell.angle_beta   90.00
_cell.angle_gamma   90.00
#
_symmetry.space_group_name_H-M   'P 1'
#
loop_
_entity.id
_entity.type
_entity.pdbx_description
1 polymer ?
#
loop_
_entity_poly.entity_id
_entity_poly.type
_entity_poly.pdbx_seq_one_letter_code
_entity_poly.pdbx_strand_id
1 'polypeptide(L)'
;MREASFTFLKTLIEAPSPSGYEQPAAKVFREYVTPMADTVSTDVMGSVHAVLKGTADGPSVMLAGHIDEIGFMVTYITDDGFCAFAPIGGHDPQILPGARVTVHTTEGPLLGVIGRLAVHLLDDEERKQVVKMHKMFIDLGMPGDVVKKRVRIGDPVTYAVGMETFGDGMAVSRAFDDKMGAWAAAEVIRLVKKAGGAKGNLIAAATVQEEIGLRGGTTSAYSVDPVIGIALEVTHATDYPDVDKRKHGEVKCGCGPVIARGANINPMVFKLLCEAAEAEKIPYQVEGAPRGTGTDANAIQLSRGGKAAALVSVALRYMHTPTEVLSLEDLENTAKLLAAFVLRLEPGTDFTP
;
A
#
# COMPACT_ATOMS: atom_id res chain seq x y z
N MET A 1 -14.13 6.28 -12.38
CA MET A 1 -13.27 5.10 -12.63
C MET A 1 -13.94 4.15 -13.60
N ARG A 2 -13.20 3.57 -14.56
CA ARG A 2 -13.77 2.53 -15.45
C ARG A 2 -13.95 1.19 -14.72
N GLU A 3 -14.93 0.40 -15.14
CA GLU A 3 -15.27 -0.89 -14.52
C GLU A 3 -14.06 -1.83 -14.37
N ALA A 4 -13.29 -2.05 -15.44
CA ALA A 4 -12.14 -2.93 -15.38
C ALA A 4 -11.01 -2.45 -14.44
N SER A 5 -10.86 -1.13 -14.22
CA SER A 5 -9.92 -0.64 -13.21
C SER A 5 -10.47 -0.85 -11.80
N PHE A 6 -11.79 -0.69 -11.60
CA PHE A 6 -12.43 -0.99 -10.33
C PHE A 6 -12.34 -2.48 -9.98
N THR A 7 -12.60 -3.37 -10.94
CA THR A 7 -12.44 -4.82 -10.76
C THR A 7 -11.00 -5.19 -10.41
N PHE A 8 -10.02 -4.56 -11.07
CA PHE A 8 -8.61 -4.75 -10.72
C PHE A 8 -8.30 -4.27 -9.30
N LEU A 9 -8.76 -3.07 -8.92
CA LEU A 9 -8.58 -2.54 -7.57
C LEU A 9 -9.10 -3.52 -6.52
N LYS A 10 -10.36 -3.96 -6.68
CA LYS A 10 -11.00 -4.90 -5.78
C LYS A 10 -10.25 -6.23 -5.70
N THR A 11 -9.89 -6.79 -6.84
CA THR A 11 -9.17 -8.08 -6.90
C THR A 11 -7.79 -7.99 -6.25
N LEU A 12 -7.08 -6.87 -6.43
CA LEU A 12 -5.78 -6.65 -5.83
C LEU A 12 -5.89 -6.50 -4.32
N ILE A 13 -6.79 -5.63 -3.84
CA ILE A 13 -7.05 -5.39 -2.41
C ILE A 13 -7.42 -6.67 -1.68
N GLU A 14 -8.33 -7.45 -2.25
CA GLU A 14 -8.83 -8.67 -1.61
C GLU A 14 -7.84 -9.85 -1.67
N ALA A 15 -6.85 -9.81 -2.56
CA ALA A 15 -5.78 -10.81 -2.60
C ALA A 15 -4.94 -10.73 -1.31
N PRO A 16 -4.77 -11.83 -0.54
CA PRO A 16 -4.01 -11.77 0.71
C PRO A 16 -2.52 -11.58 0.44
N SER A 17 -1.88 -10.67 1.17
CA SER A 17 -0.46 -10.39 1.02
C SER A 17 0.22 -9.83 2.27
N PRO A 18 0.13 -10.45 3.46
CA PRO A 18 0.97 -10.03 4.58
C PRO A 18 2.45 -9.95 4.19
N SER A 19 3.22 -9.00 4.73
CA SER A 19 4.64 -8.86 4.38
C SER A 19 5.41 -10.19 4.46
N GLY A 20 6.03 -10.59 3.36
CA GLY A 20 6.70 -11.87 3.13
C GLY A 20 5.86 -12.93 2.37
N TYR A 21 4.56 -12.67 2.17
CA TYR A 21 3.58 -13.59 1.59
C TYR A 21 2.78 -12.94 0.44
N GLU A 22 3.42 -12.04 -0.32
CA GLU A 22 2.78 -11.17 -1.30
C GLU A 22 2.43 -11.84 -2.63
N GLN A 23 2.76 -13.12 -2.79
CA GLN A 23 2.64 -13.83 -4.08
C GLN A 23 1.23 -13.78 -4.69
N PRO A 24 0.13 -13.87 -3.92
CA PRO A 24 -1.21 -13.70 -4.47
C PRO A 24 -1.46 -12.30 -5.07
N ALA A 25 -1.11 -11.23 -4.36
CA ALA A 25 -1.24 -9.86 -4.86
C ALA A 25 -0.30 -9.58 -6.04
N ALA A 26 0.94 -10.07 -5.98
CA ALA A 26 1.91 -9.98 -7.06
C ALA A 26 1.41 -10.64 -8.35
N LYS A 27 0.71 -11.77 -8.24
CA LYS A 27 0.08 -12.44 -9.38
C LYS A 27 -1.01 -11.56 -10.01
N VAL A 28 -1.92 -11.01 -9.20
CA VAL A 28 -2.99 -10.13 -9.69
C VAL A 28 -2.43 -8.91 -10.41
N PHE A 29 -1.43 -8.26 -9.81
CA PHE A 29 -0.75 -7.11 -10.42
C PHE A 29 -0.12 -7.49 -11.77
N ARG A 30 0.64 -8.59 -11.80
CA ARG A 30 1.33 -9.08 -13.00
C ARG A 30 0.35 -9.38 -14.15
N GLU A 31 -0.75 -10.08 -13.86
CA GLU A 31 -1.76 -10.41 -14.86
C GLU A 31 -2.38 -9.16 -15.47
N TYR A 32 -2.64 -8.14 -14.64
CA TYR A 32 -3.21 -6.88 -15.11
C TYR A 32 -2.27 -6.07 -16.00
N VAL A 33 -0.99 -5.95 -15.63
CA VAL A 33 -0.01 -5.11 -16.36
C VAL A 33 0.59 -5.79 -17.60
N THR A 34 0.64 -7.13 -17.66
CA THR A 34 1.21 -7.89 -18.79
C THR A 34 0.69 -7.47 -20.18
N PRO A 35 -0.62 -7.27 -20.43
CA PRO A 35 -1.10 -6.85 -21.76
C PRO A 35 -0.68 -5.43 -22.15
N MET A 36 -0.22 -4.61 -21.21
CA MET A 36 0.13 -3.21 -21.44
C MET A 36 1.63 -2.91 -21.36
N ALA A 37 2.42 -3.63 -20.56
CA ALA A 37 3.86 -3.43 -20.47
C ALA A 37 4.64 -4.08 -21.62
N ASP A 38 5.83 -3.56 -21.93
CA ASP A 38 6.77 -4.18 -22.87
C ASP A 38 7.55 -5.33 -22.22
N THR A 39 7.87 -5.19 -20.93
CA THR A 39 8.46 -6.27 -20.12
C THR A 39 7.83 -6.30 -18.74
N VAL A 40 7.68 -7.50 -18.18
CA VAL A 40 7.28 -7.71 -16.79
C VAL A 40 8.25 -8.70 -16.17
N SER A 41 8.80 -8.35 -15.01
CA SER A 41 9.74 -9.18 -14.28
C SER A 41 9.41 -9.20 -12.79
N THR A 42 9.98 -10.16 -12.08
CA THR A 42 9.84 -10.27 -10.63
C THR A 42 11.21 -10.51 -10.04
N ASP A 43 11.58 -9.72 -9.04
CA ASP A 43 12.86 -9.88 -8.35
C ASP A 43 12.83 -11.06 -7.37
N VAL A 44 13.98 -11.38 -6.78
CA VAL A 44 14.12 -12.51 -5.84
C VAL A 44 13.31 -12.31 -4.54
N MET A 45 13.01 -11.06 -4.18
CA MET A 45 12.19 -10.71 -3.02
C MET A 45 10.69 -10.88 -3.30
N GLY A 46 10.28 -10.74 -4.57
CA GLY A 46 8.90 -10.85 -5.00
C GLY A 46 8.31 -9.56 -5.59
N SER A 47 9.07 -8.46 -5.63
CA SER A 47 8.62 -7.22 -6.24
C SER A 47 8.40 -7.40 -7.73
N VAL A 48 7.29 -6.90 -8.28
CA VAL A 48 6.96 -6.99 -9.71
C VAL A 48 7.26 -5.65 -10.39
N HIS A 49 8.07 -5.68 -11.45
CA HIS A 49 8.39 -4.49 -12.25
C HIS A 49 7.81 -4.64 -13.64
N ALA A 50 6.90 -3.74 -14.00
CA ALA A 50 6.32 -3.62 -15.34
C ALA A 50 6.90 -2.39 -16.04
N VAL A 51 7.58 -2.59 -17.17
CA VAL A 51 8.25 -1.52 -17.92
C VAL A 51 7.50 -1.22 -19.20
N LEU A 52 7.19 0.06 -19.40
CA LEU A 52 6.82 0.64 -20.68
C LEU A 52 8.02 1.41 -21.22
N LYS A 53 8.56 1.00 -22.37
CA LYS A 53 9.76 1.59 -22.97
C LYS A 53 9.49 3.01 -23.42
N GLY A 54 10.49 3.87 -23.21
CA GLY A 54 10.49 5.24 -23.68
C GLY A 54 10.46 5.31 -25.21
N THR A 55 9.89 6.39 -25.72
CA THR A 55 9.85 6.74 -27.14
C THR A 55 11.05 7.58 -27.58
N ALA A 56 11.88 8.03 -26.62
CA ALA A 56 13.07 8.85 -26.83
C ALA A 56 14.07 8.64 -25.67
N ASP A 57 15.09 9.50 -25.58
CA ASP A 57 16.08 9.48 -24.51
C ASP A 57 15.66 10.40 -23.33
N GLY A 58 14.41 10.24 -22.87
CA GLY A 58 13.89 10.96 -21.71
C GLY A 58 14.29 10.34 -20.36
N PRO A 59 14.14 11.06 -19.24
CA PRO A 59 14.45 10.53 -17.92
C PRO A 59 13.55 9.34 -17.57
N SER A 60 14.13 8.27 -17.01
CA SER A 60 13.36 7.11 -16.55
C SER A 60 12.65 7.41 -15.23
N VAL A 61 11.41 6.93 -15.10
CA VAL A 61 10.54 7.12 -13.94
C VAL A 61 10.13 5.78 -13.37
N MET A 62 10.39 5.57 -12.07
CA MET A 62 9.80 4.47 -11.32
C MET A 62 8.67 4.99 -10.42
N LEU A 63 7.49 4.38 -10.55
CA LEU A 63 6.35 4.57 -9.66
C LEU A 63 6.23 3.33 -8.79
N ALA A 64 6.46 3.47 -7.48
CA ALA A 64 6.44 2.37 -6.54
C ALA A 64 5.21 2.48 -5.64
N GLY A 65 4.43 1.40 -5.54
CA GLY A 65 3.44 1.24 -4.48
C GLY A 65 3.51 -0.18 -3.96
N HIS A 66 3.42 -0.36 -2.64
CA HIS A 66 3.66 -1.65 -2.03
C HIS A 66 2.41 -2.52 -2.06
N ILE A 67 2.61 -3.82 -2.32
CA ILE A 67 1.53 -4.81 -2.37
C ILE A 67 1.43 -5.64 -1.11
N ASP A 68 2.38 -5.51 -0.18
CA ASP A 68 2.18 -6.08 1.15
C ASP A 68 1.17 -5.30 1.96
N GLU A 69 0.52 -5.99 2.88
CA GLU A 69 -0.37 -5.43 3.89
C GLU A 69 0.11 -5.86 5.28
N ILE A 70 -0.27 -5.13 6.31
CA ILE A 70 -0.13 -5.61 7.69
C ILE A 70 -0.95 -6.89 7.90
N GLY A 71 -0.48 -7.78 8.77
CA GLY A 71 -1.18 -9.04 9.06
C GLY A 71 -0.70 -9.68 10.35
N PHE A 72 -0.90 -10.99 10.48
CA PHE A 72 -0.38 -11.77 11.59
C PHE A 72 0.24 -13.06 11.10
N MET A 73 1.00 -13.71 11.99
CA MET A 73 1.59 -15.02 11.76
C MET A 73 1.26 -15.96 12.91
N VAL A 74 0.84 -17.19 12.60
CA VAL A 74 0.66 -18.23 13.61
C VAL A 74 2.01 -18.60 14.22
N THR A 75 2.15 -18.50 15.54
CA THR A 75 3.41 -18.78 16.26
C THR A 75 3.36 -20.03 17.11
N TYR A 76 2.17 -20.43 17.55
CA TYR A 76 1.97 -21.64 18.36
C TYR A 76 0.51 -22.13 18.25
N ILE A 77 0.32 -23.44 18.38
CA ILE A 77 -1.00 -24.07 18.38
C ILE A 77 -1.15 -24.86 19.70
N THR A 78 -2.14 -24.48 20.48
CA THR A 78 -2.47 -25.13 21.77
C THR A 78 -2.99 -26.55 21.56
N ASP A 79 -3.03 -27.36 22.63
CA ASP A 79 -3.64 -28.69 22.59
C ASP A 79 -5.14 -28.66 22.30
N ASP A 80 -5.83 -27.59 22.71
CA ASP A 80 -7.26 -27.38 22.47
C ASP A 80 -7.58 -26.78 21.09
N GLY A 81 -6.58 -26.38 20.31
CA GLY A 81 -6.75 -25.91 18.92
C GLY A 81 -6.80 -24.40 18.72
N PHE A 82 -6.58 -23.60 19.77
CA PHE A 82 -6.37 -22.16 19.63
C PHE A 82 -4.98 -21.85 19.09
N CYS A 83 -4.90 -20.91 18.17
CA CYS A 83 -3.63 -20.43 17.59
C CYS A 83 -3.17 -19.15 18.30
N ALA A 84 -1.97 -19.17 18.87
CA ALA A 84 -1.26 -17.95 19.21
C ALA A 84 -0.68 -17.32 17.94
N PHE A 85 -0.54 -16.01 17.95
CA PHE A 85 -0.08 -15.26 16.79
C PHE A 85 0.81 -14.07 17.18
N ALA A 86 1.57 -13.57 16.21
CA ALA A 86 2.37 -12.36 16.32
C ALA A 86 2.03 -11.41 15.14
N PRO A 87 2.19 -10.09 15.32
CA PRO A 87 1.91 -9.13 14.26
C PRO A 87 3.00 -9.17 13.18
N ILE A 88 2.57 -8.98 11.93
CA ILE A 88 3.39 -8.57 10.79
C ILE A 88 2.99 -7.11 10.51
N GLY A 89 3.94 -6.19 10.60
CA GLY A 89 3.65 -4.75 10.53
C GLY A 89 3.06 -4.17 11.83
N GLY A 90 2.64 -2.90 11.78
CA GLY A 90 2.09 -2.16 12.91
C GLY A 90 0.61 -2.44 13.14
N HIS A 91 0.21 -2.78 14.36
CA HIS A 91 -1.21 -2.97 14.72
C HIS A 91 -1.54 -2.30 16.05
N ASP A 92 -2.73 -1.69 16.14
CA ASP A 92 -3.35 -1.36 17.42
C ASP A 92 -3.97 -2.62 18.04
N PRO A 93 -3.46 -3.15 19.16
CA PRO A 93 -4.05 -4.33 19.79
C PRO A 93 -5.50 -4.11 20.26
N GLN A 94 -5.97 -2.88 20.42
CA GLN A 94 -7.30 -2.58 20.94
C GLN A 94 -8.43 -2.92 19.96
N ILE A 95 -8.16 -2.95 18.65
CA ILE A 95 -9.18 -3.23 17.63
C ILE A 95 -9.28 -4.72 17.28
N LEU A 96 -8.39 -5.56 17.83
CA LEU A 96 -8.30 -6.98 17.48
C LEU A 96 -9.40 -7.85 18.10
N PRO A 97 -9.79 -7.69 19.38
CA PRO A 97 -10.79 -8.57 19.99
C PRO A 97 -12.13 -8.55 19.23
N GLY A 98 -12.60 -9.72 18.81
CA GLY A 98 -13.83 -9.88 18.04
C GLY A 98 -13.66 -9.70 16.53
N ALA A 99 -12.47 -9.37 16.05
CA ALA A 99 -12.20 -9.31 14.62
C ALA A 99 -12.26 -10.70 13.98
N ARG A 100 -12.88 -10.78 12.80
CA ARG A 100 -12.81 -11.95 11.93
C ARG A 100 -11.50 -11.91 11.16
N VAL A 101 -10.83 -13.06 11.06
CA VAL A 101 -9.56 -13.22 10.36
C VAL A 101 -9.59 -14.45 9.45
N THR A 102 -8.69 -14.49 8.49
CA THR A 102 -8.48 -15.64 7.63
C THR A 102 -7.06 -16.16 7.85
N VAL A 103 -6.93 -17.40 8.30
CA VAL A 103 -5.64 -18.13 8.34
C VAL A 103 -5.44 -18.78 6.98
N HIS A 104 -4.37 -18.41 6.28
CA HIS A 104 -4.08 -18.90 4.94
C HIS A 104 -3.18 -20.14 5.02
N THR A 105 -3.79 -21.32 4.94
CA THR A 105 -3.08 -22.60 5.00
C THR A 105 -2.77 -23.15 3.61
N THR A 106 -1.92 -24.18 3.54
CA THR A 106 -1.66 -24.90 2.29
C THR A 106 -2.89 -25.62 1.72
N GLU A 107 -3.89 -25.93 2.56
CA GLU A 107 -5.14 -26.58 2.14
C GLU A 107 -6.24 -25.57 1.77
N GLY A 108 -5.96 -24.28 1.96
CA GLY A 108 -6.90 -23.19 1.71
C GLY A 108 -7.17 -22.31 2.94
N PRO A 109 -7.97 -21.25 2.76
CA PRO A 109 -8.27 -20.30 3.82
C PRO A 109 -9.19 -20.89 4.88
N LEU A 110 -8.93 -20.55 6.15
CA LEU A 110 -9.76 -20.89 7.29
C LEU A 110 -10.24 -19.61 7.97
N LEU A 111 -11.55 -19.48 8.13
CA LEU A 111 -12.13 -18.40 8.93
C LEU A 111 -11.79 -18.62 10.41
N GLY A 112 -11.30 -17.57 11.05
CA GLY A 112 -11.06 -17.52 12.48
C GLY A 112 -11.61 -16.25 13.12
N VAL A 113 -11.63 -16.25 14.45
CA VAL A 113 -12.02 -15.09 15.26
C VAL A 113 -10.94 -14.82 16.28
N ILE A 114 -10.50 -13.57 16.40
CA ILE A 114 -9.58 -13.17 17.47
C ILE A 114 -10.37 -13.06 18.78
N GLY A 115 -10.05 -13.95 19.72
CA GLY A 115 -10.60 -13.99 21.07
C GLY A 115 -9.63 -13.43 22.12
N ARG A 116 -10.21 -13.06 23.25
CA ARG A 116 -9.51 -12.82 24.53
C ARG A 116 -10.42 -13.24 25.68
N LEU A 117 -9.85 -13.33 26.89
CA LEU A 117 -10.65 -13.51 28.09
C LEU A 117 -11.72 -12.41 28.21
N ALA A 118 -12.98 -12.81 28.45
CA ALA A 118 -14.12 -11.91 28.48
C ALA A 118 -13.99 -10.86 29.59
N VAL A 119 -14.41 -9.62 29.31
CA VAL A 119 -14.26 -8.49 30.24
C VAL A 119 -14.87 -8.75 31.62
N HIS A 120 -15.98 -9.49 31.68
CA HIS A 120 -16.67 -9.81 32.93
C HIS A 120 -15.91 -10.82 33.81
N LEU A 121 -14.91 -11.52 33.26
CA LEU A 121 -14.05 -12.47 33.95
C LEU A 121 -12.70 -11.87 34.36
N LEU A 122 -12.39 -10.66 33.89
CA LEU A 122 -11.21 -9.92 34.31
C LEU A 122 -11.43 -9.29 35.68
N ASP A 123 -10.37 -9.26 36.49
CA ASP A 123 -10.35 -8.47 37.72
C ASP A 123 -10.31 -6.96 37.42
N ASP A 124 -10.55 -6.14 38.44
CA ASP A 124 -10.68 -4.68 38.29
C ASP A 124 -9.41 -3.99 37.79
N GLU A 125 -8.22 -4.56 38.05
CA GLU A 125 -6.95 -4.00 37.61
C GLU A 125 -6.63 -4.43 36.17
N GLU A 126 -6.93 -5.67 35.79
CA GLU A 126 -6.81 -6.15 34.42
C GLU A 126 -7.75 -5.42 33.46
N ARG A 127 -8.92 -4.98 33.93
CA ARG A 127 -9.86 -4.18 33.13
C ARG A 127 -9.32 -2.81 32.74
N LYS A 128 -8.41 -2.24 33.53
CA LYS A 128 -7.82 -0.92 33.28
C LYS A 128 -6.64 -0.97 32.31
N GLN A 129 -6.16 -2.16 31.95
CA GLN A 129 -4.97 -2.35 31.12
C GLN A 129 -5.35 -2.67 29.68
N VAL A 130 -4.58 -2.13 28.73
CA VAL A 130 -4.64 -2.56 27.33
C VAL A 130 -4.24 -4.03 27.26
N VAL A 131 -5.08 -4.85 26.64
CA VAL A 131 -4.80 -6.27 26.50
C VAL A 131 -3.61 -6.46 25.58
N LYS A 132 -2.59 -7.11 26.10
CA LYS A 132 -1.39 -7.47 25.34
C LYS A 132 -1.74 -8.59 24.35
N MET A 133 -1.19 -8.53 23.15
CA MET A 133 -1.51 -9.47 22.06
C MET A 133 -1.27 -10.95 22.43
N HIS A 134 -0.28 -11.26 23.27
CA HIS A 134 -0.03 -12.63 23.73
C HIS A 134 -1.14 -13.21 24.63
N LYS A 135 -2.06 -12.39 25.14
CA LYS A 135 -3.27 -12.82 25.85
C LYS A 135 -4.45 -13.08 24.89
N MET A 136 -4.24 -12.89 23.59
CA MET A 136 -5.23 -13.13 22.54
C MET A 136 -4.90 -14.42 21.79
N PHE A 137 -5.90 -14.98 21.13
CA PHE A 137 -5.77 -16.19 20.33
C PHE A 137 -6.72 -16.15 19.14
N ILE A 138 -6.40 -16.88 18.08
CA ILE A 138 -7.32 -17.14 16.97
C ILE A 138 -8.03 -18.45 17.25
N ASP A 139 -9.36 -18.37 17.31
CA ASP A 139 -10.25 -19.52 17.39
C ASP A 139 -10.76 -19.87 15.99
N LEU A 140 -10.55 -21.12 15.57
CA LEU A 140 -11.00 -21.66 14.29
C LEU A 140 -12.27 -22.52 14.42
N GLY A 141 -12.83 -22.66 15.63
CA GLY A 141 -14.01 -23.45 15.91
C GLY A 141 -13.83 -24.95 15.65
N MET A 142 -12.59 -25.46 15.75
CA MET A 142 -12.23 -26.84 15.42
C MET A 142 -11.45 -27.51 16.57
N PRO A 143 -11.55 -28.85 16.72
CA PRO A 143 -10.73 -29.60 17.68
C PRO A 143 -9.23 -29.44 17.43
N GLY A 144 -8.43 -29.45 18.50
CA GLY A 144 -7.00 -29.21 18.39
C GLY A 144 -6.22 -30.20 17.53
N ASP A 145 -6.61 -31.47 17.49
CA ASP A 145 -5.97 -32.46 16.62
C ASP A 145 -6.25 -32.18 15.13
N VAL A 146 -7.39 -31.56 14.81
CA VAL A 146 -7.73 -31.11 13.45
C VAL A 146 -6.94 -29.85 13.11
N VAL A 147 -6.89 -28.86 14.01
CA VAL A 147 -6.13 -27.62 13.78
C VAL A 147 -4.66 -27.91 13.55
N LYS A 148 -4.03 -28.77 14.37
CA LYS A 148 -2.62 -29.17 14.22
C LYS A 148 -2.29 -29.90 12.92
N LYS A 149 -3.29 -30.48 12.23
CA LYS A 149 -3.11 -31.11 10.91
C LYS A 149 -3.20 -30.09 9.77
N ARG A 150 -4.04 -29.06 9.93
CA ARG A 150 -4.40 -28.11 8.86
C ARG A 150 -3.59 -26.81 8.90
N VAL A 151 -3.21 -26.36 10.09
CA VAL A 151 -2.49 -25.11 10.33
C VAL A 151 -1.04 -25.41 10.69
N ARG A 152 -0.12 -24.61 10.17
CA ARG A 152 1.31 -24.68 10.45
C ARG A 152 1.77 -23.43 11.19
N ILE A 153 2.80 -23.59 12.03
CA ILE A 153 3.56 -22.44 12.52
C ILE A 153 4.16 -21.73 11.31
N GLY A 154 3.96 -20.42 11.23
CA GLY A 154 4.35 -19.59 10.10
C GLY A 154 3.24 -19.35 9.06
N ASP A 155 2.05 -19.93 9.20
CA ASP A 155 0.92 -19.60 8.31
C ASP A 155 0.53 -18.11 8.51
N PRO A 156 0.40 -17.33 7.43
CA PRO A 156 0.03 -15.94 7.51
C PRO A 156 -1.49 -15.76 7.71
N VAL A 157 -1.86 -14.63 8.30
CA VAL A 157 -3.23 -14.30 8.67
C VAL A 157 -3.55 -12.88 8.23
N THR A 158 -4.71 -12.69 7.62
CA THR A 158 -5.27 -11.37 7.27
C THR A 158 -6.59 -11.13 7.98
N TYR A 159 -7.06 -9.88 8.04
CA TYR A 159 -8.45 -9.62 8.39
C TYR A 159 -9.42 -10.23 7.37
N ALA A 160 -10.55 -10.75 7.82
CA ALA A 160 -11.58 -11.38 6.98
C ALA A 160 -12.66 -10.36 6.60
N VAL A 161 -12.23 -9.30 5.94
CA VAL A 161 -13.04 -8.18 5.43
C VAL A 161 -12.65 -7.93 3.97
N GLY A 162 -13.64 -7.54 3.16
CA GLY A 162 -13.51 -7.30 1.72
C GLY A 162 -13.69 -5.83 1.38
N MET A 163 -13.66 -5.51 0.09
CA MET A 163 -13.86 -4.14 -0.39
C MET A 163 -15.34 -3.88 -0.68
N GLU A 164 -15.85 -2.80 -0.10
CA GLU A 164 -17.20 -2.29 -0.32
C GLU A 164 -17.16 -0.79 -0.66
N THR A 165 -18.15 -0.33 -1.43
CA THR A 165 -18.34 1.11 -1.68
C THR A 165 -19.47 1.63 -0.81
N PHE A 166 -19.33 2.84 -0.29
CA PHE A 166 -20.34 3.44 0.57
C PHE A 166 -20.37 4.96 0.44
N GLY A 167 -21.46 5.57 0.90
CA GLY A 167 -21.62 7.02 0.85
C GLY A 167 -21.51 7.59 -0.56
N ASP A 168 -20.91 8.77 -0.68
CA ASP A 168 -20.69 9.45 -1.95
C ASP A 168 -19.24 9.24 -2.40
N GLY A 169 -19.02 8.29 -3.31
CA GLY A 169 -17.71 8.05 -3.92
C GLY A 169 -16.63 7.42 -3.02
N MET A 170 -16.98 6.97 -1.81
CA MET A 170 -16.03 6.38 -0.87
C MET A 170 -15.98 4.85 -0.99
N ALA A 171 -14.83 4.28 -0.60
CA ALA A 171 -14.66 2.85 -0.47
C ALA A 171 -14.07 2.50 0.90
N VAL A 172 -14.42 1.31 1.40
CA VAL A 172 -13.93 0.75 2.66
C VAL A 172 -13.34 -0.64 2.42
N SER A 173 -12.16 -0.89 2.96
CA SER A 173 -11.54 -2.23 2.95
C SER A 173 -10.36 -2.31 3.92
N ARG A 174 -9.76 -3.50 4.03
CA ARG A 174 -8.38 -3.64 4.51
C ARG A 174 -7.43 -3.36 3.35
N ALA A 175 -6.17 -3.04 3.66
CA ALA A 175 -5.08 -3.04 2.68
C ALA A 175 -5.28 -2.08 1.49
N PHE A 176 -5.96 -0.94 1.71
CA PHE A 176 -5.77 0.17 0.79
C PHE A 176 -4.33 0.63 0.87
N ASP A 177 -3.80 0.70 2.09
CA ASP A 177 -2.38 0.78 2.41
C ASP A 177 -1.67 -0.54 2.04
N ASP A 178 -0.89 -0.60 0.95
CA ASP A 178 -0.75 0.38 -0.14
C ASP A 178 -1.08 -0.24 -1.51
N LYS A 179 -1.95 -1.25 -1.53
CA LYS A 179 -2.37 -1.86 -2.80
C LYS A 179 -3.04 -0.84 -3.74
N MET A 180 -3.56 0.26 -3.19
CA MET A 180 -4.06 1.38 -3.97
C MET A 180 -2.94 2.15 -4.70
N GLY A 181 -1.75 2.30 -4.11
CA GLY A 181 -0.56 2.87 -4.76
C GLY A 181 -0.07 1.99 -5.89
N ALA A 182 0.01 0.68 -5.66
CA ALA A 182 0.32 -0.29 -6.72
C ALA A 182 -0.72 -0.22 -7.86
N TRP A 183 -2.01 -0.15 -7.53
CA TRP A 183 -3.06 0.05 -8.52
C TRP A 183 -2.85 1.32 -9.36
N ALA A 184 -2.48 2.44 -8.71
CA ALA A 184 -2.25 3.70 -9.39
C ALA A 184 -1.07 3.60 -10.35
N ALA A 185 0.04 2.97 -9.95
CA ALA A 185 1.20 2.75 -10.81
C ALA A 185 0.84 1.95 -12.08
N ALA A 186 0.03 0.89 -11.94
CA ALA A 186 -0.44 0.11 -13.08
C ALA A 186 -1.36 0.91 -14.01
N GLU A 187 -2.25 1.75 -13.46
CA GLU A 187 -3.12 2.60 -14.26
C GLU A 187 -2.33 3.69 -15.01
N VAL A 188 -1.22 4.18 -14.45
CA VAL A 188 -0.35 5.12 -15.15
C VAL A 188 0.27 4.49 -16.40
N ILE A 189 0.76 3.23 -16.33
CA ILE A 189 1.23 2.49 -17.52
C ILE A 189 0.13 2.46 -18.60
N ARG A 190 -1.11 2.15 -18.20
CA ARG A 190 -2.26 2.09 -19.13
C ARG A 190 -2.53 3.45 -19.79
N LEU A 191 -2.55 4.52 -19.00
CA LEU A 191 -2.84 5.88 -19.46
C LEU A 191 -1.73 6.39 -20.39
N VAL A 192 -0.47 6.22 -20.01
CA VAL A 192 0.69 6.65 -20.80
C VAL A 192 0.79 5.87 -22.11
N LYS A 193 0.58 4.55 -22.09
CA LYS A 193 0.53 3.75 -23.33
C LYS A 193 -0.58 4.23 -24.27
N LYS A 194 -1.77 4.50 -23.74
CA LYS A 194 -2.89 5.03 -24.52
C LYS A 194 -2.57 6.40 -25.14
N ALA A 195 -1.76 7.22 -24.47
CA ALA A 195 -1.33 8.53 -24.95
C ALA A 195 -0.17 8.47 -25.96
N GLY A 196 0.35 7.29 -26.30
CA GLY A 196 1.43 7.11 -27.28
C GLY A 196 2.82 6.87 -26.67
N GLY A 197 2.92 6.77 -25.34
CA GLY A 197 4.17 6.50 -24.63
C GLY A 197 4.84 7.76 -24.06
N ALA A 198 5.71 7.56 -23.07
CA ALA A 198 6.51 8.61 -22.47
C ALA A 198 7.84 8.79 -23.22
N LYS A 199 8.56 9.89 -22.98
CA LYS A 199 9.90 10.07 -23.54
C LYS A 199 10.88 9.08 -22.94
N GLY A 200 10.95 8.96 -21.61
CA GLY A 200 11.79 7.97 -20.92
C GLY A 200 11.04 6.68 -20.58
N ASN A 201 11.78 5.69 -20.07
CA ASN A 201 11.18 4.45 -19.56
C ASN A 201 10.28 4.75 -18.36
N LEU A 202 9.07 4.19 -18.38
CA LEU A 202 8.16 4.23 -17.24
C LEU A 202 8.11 2.83 -16.62
N ILE A 203 8.37 2.75 -15.31
CA ILE A 203 8.37 1.52 -14.54
C ILE A 203 7.29 1.61 -13.47
N ALA A 204 6.31 0.71 -13.50
CA ALA A 204 5.42 0.47 -12.37
C ALA A 204 6.00 -0.66 -11.52
N ALA A 205 6.29 -0.38 -10.26
CA ALA A 205 6.83 -1.32 -9.29
C ALA A 205 5.78 -1.63 -8.22
N ALA A 206 5.34 -2.88 -8.16
CA ALA A 206 4.61 -3.42 -7.02
C ALA A 206 5.64 -3.97 -6.03
N THR A 207 6.00 -3.16 -5.04
CA THR A 207 7.06 -3.47 -4.06
C THR A 207 6.53 -4.36 -2.94
N VAL A 208 7.44 -5.06 -2.24
CA VAL A 208 7.10 -6.00 -1.17
C VAL A 208 7.78 -5.61 0.14
N GLN A 209 7.24 -6.06 1.27
CA GLN A 209 7.82 -5.86 2.60
C GLN A 209 8.13 -4.39 2.94
N GLU A 210 7.26 -3.45 2.57
CA GLU A 210 7.36 -2.05 3.00
C GLU A 210 7.16 -1.96 4.52
N GLU A 211 6.09 -2.59 5.01
CA GLU A 211 5.56 -2.46 6.39
C GLU A 211 6.53 -2.98 7.48
N ILE A 212 7.60 -3.65 7.04
CA ILE A 212 8.66 -4.21 7.88
C ILE A 212 10.05 -3.68 7.51
N GLY A 213 10.11 -2.55 6.79
CA GLY A 213 11.31 -1.73 6.60
C GLY A 213 11.68 -1.42 5.15
N LEU A 214 10.72 -1.03 4.30
CA LEU A 214 10.97 -0.47 2.95
C LEU A 214 11.79 -1.40 2.03
N ARG A 215 11.69 -2.71 2.23
CA ARG A 215 12.70 -3.65 1.72
C ARG A 215 12.61 -3.81 0.22
N GLY A 216 11.41 -3.98 -0.31
CA GLY A 216 11.14 -4.09 -1.75
C GLY A 216 11.39 -2.78 -2.48
N GLY A 217 11.08 -1.62 -1.89
CA GLY A 217 11.48 -0.33 -2.44
C GLY A 217 12.98 -0.18 -2.55
N THR A 218 13.73 -0.61 -1.53
CA THR A 218 15.19 -0.61 -1.54
C THR A 218 15.77 -1.47 -2.68
N THR A 219 15.33 -2.73 -2.82
CA THR A 219 15.86 -3.61 -3.87
C THR A 219 15.41 -3.19 -5.27
N SER A 220 14.17 -2.69 -5.40
CA SER A 220 13.61 -2.18 -6.65
C SER A 220 14.35 -0.94 -7.13
N ALA A 221 14.55 0.05 -6.26
CA ALA A 221 15.24 1.28 -6.62
C ALA A 221 16.69 1.03 -7.05
N TYR A 222 17.38 0.09 -6.40
CA TYR A 222 18.75 -0.25 -6.73
C TYR A 222 18.87 -1.01 -8.06
N SER A 223 17.96 -1.94 -8.32
CA SER A 223 17.99 -2.81 -9.51
C SER A 223 17.50 -2.10 -10.77
N VAL A 224 16.40 -1.35 -10.67
CA VAL A 224 15.82 -0.59 -11.80
C VAL A 224 16.64 0.65 -12.11
N ASP A 225 17.28 1.24 -11.09
CA ASP A 225 18.15 2.42 -11.21
C ASP A 225 17.49 3.61 -11.96
N PRO A 226 16.29 4.07 -11.54
CA PRO A 226 15.58 5.12 -12.26
C PRO A 226 16.28 6.48 -12.11
N VAL A 227 15.96 7.47 -12.97
CA VAL A 227 16.37 8.87 -12.73
C VAL A 227 15.46 9.50 -11.67
N ILE A 228 14.15 9.28 -11.82
CA ILE A 228 13.09 9.79 -10.94
C ILE A 228 12.40 8.61 -10.27
N GLY A 229 12.15 8.70 -8.98
CA GLY A 229 11.38 7.69 -8.27
C GLY A 229 10.27 8.33 -7.43
N ILE A 230 9.05 7.85 -7.58
CA ILE A 230 7.89 8.38 -6.86
C ILE A 230 7.26 7.21 -6.11
N ALA A 231 7.20 7.32 -4.78
CA ALA A 231 6.35 6.43 -4.00
C ALA A 231 4.90 6.93 -4.10
N LEU A 232 4.02 6.00 -4.40
CA LEU A 232 2.57 6.17 -4.43
C LEU A 232 2.05 5.53 -3.18
N GLU A 233 1.41 6.28 -2.31
CA GLU A 233 1.25 5.89 -0.92
C GLU A 233 -0.05 6.38 -0.33
N VAL A 234 -0.40 5.92 0.86
CA VAL A 234 -1.45 6.57 1.63
C VAL A 234 -0.87 7.68 2.49
N THR A 235 -1.72 8.62 2.92
CA THR A 235 -1.37 9.56 3.99
C THR A 235 -2.58 9.76 4.89
N HIS A 236 -2.35 10.17 6.14
CA HIS A 236 -3.44 10.34 7.08
C HIS A 236 -4.37 11.48 6.65
N ALA A 237 -5.62 11.13 6.38
CA ALA A 237 -6.69 12.12 6.35
C ALA A 237 -6.85 12.75 7.75
N THR A 238 -7.21 14.02 7.80
CA THR A 238 -7.35 14.83 9.04
C THR A 238 -8.75 15.45 9.15
N ASP A 239 -9.71 14.83 8.47
CA ASP A 239 -11.08 15.29 8.28
C ASP A 239 -12.10 14.56 9.17
N TYR A 240 -11.63 13.84 10.17
CA TYR A 240 -12.44 13.18 11.20
C TYR A 240 -12.19 13.82 12.59
N PRO A 241 -13.04 13.54 13.60
CA PRO A 241 -12.96 14.21 14.90
C PRO A 241 -11.59 14.08 15.59
N ASP A 242 -11.29 15.07 16.44
CA ASP A 242 -10.15 15.09 17.37
C ASP A 242 -8.74 15.14 16.77
N VAL A 243 -8.59 15.26 15.45
CA VAL A 243 -7.26 15.47 14.82
C VAL A 243 -6.77 16.91 14.98
N ASP A 244 -5.61 17.12 15.63
CA ASP A 244 -4.98 18.44 15.75
C ASP A 244 -4.22 18.80 14.46
N LYS A 245 -4.88 19.57 13.59
CA LYS A 245 -4.32 20.03 12.30
C LYS A 245 -3.02 20.84 12.43
N ARG A 246 -2.75 21.46 13.58
CA ARG A 246 -1.48 22.17 13.80
C ARG A 246 -0.29 21.22 13.92
N LYS A 247 -0.55 19.96 14.29
CA LYS A 247 0.46 18.91 14.38
C LYS A 247 0.57 18.09 13.09
N HIS A 248 -0.56 17.82 12.45
CA HIS A 248 -0.64 16.84 11.37
C HIS A 248 -0.92 17.44 9.98
N GLY A 249 -1.13 18.75 9.87
CA GLY A 249 -1.53 19.39 8.62
C GLY A 249 -3.03 19.24 8.35
N GLU A 250 -3.46 19.68 7.16
CA GLU A 250 -4.83 19.53 6.70
C GLU A 250 -4.84 18.75 5.38
N VAL A 251 -5.35 17.52 5.45
CA VAL A 251 -5.58 16.60 4.34
C VAL A 251 -6.99 16.04 4.48
N LYS A 252 -7.74 15.97 3.37
CA LYS A 252 -9.14 15.51 3.33
C LYS A 252 -9.35 14.51 2.20
N CYS A 253 -10.21 13.52 2.42
CA CYS A 253 -10.70 12.68 1.34
C CYS A 253 -11.63 13.50 0.42
N GLY A 254 -11.59 13.22 -0.88
CA GLY A 254 -12.37 13.91 -1.91
C GLY A 254 -11.79 15.25 -2.34
N CYS A 255 -10.55 15.57 -1.93
CA CYS A 255 -9.88 16.84 -2.27
C CYS A 255 -8.67 16.63 -3.20
N GLY A 256 -8.57 15.46 -3.83
CA GLY A 256 -7.53 15.11 -4.78
C GLY A 256 -6.25 14.53 -4.14
N PRO A 257 -5.30 14.08 -4.98
CA PRO A 257 -3.99 13.60 -4.54
C PRO A 257 -3.26 14.57 -3.62
N VAL A 258 -2.49 14.04 -2.69
CA VAL A 258 -1.64 14.79 -1.77
C VAL A 258 -0.20 14.73 -2.27
N ILE A 259 0.39 15.87 -2.59
CA ILE A 259 1.78 15.97 -3.05
C ILE A 259 2.64 16.41 -1.86
N ALA A 260 3.56 15.56 -1.43
CA ALA A 260 4.46 15.91 -0.33
C ALA A 260 5.48 16.97 -0.75
N ARG A 261 5.86 17.83 0.19
CA ARG A 261 6.96 18.80 0.03
C ARG A 261 7.87 18.76 1.24
N GLY A 262 9.16 18.56 1.02
CA GLY A 262 10.16 18.64 2.08
C GLY A 262 11.46 17.90 1.75
N ALA A 263 12.21 17.48 2.77
CA ALA A 263 13.59 17.02 2.61
C ALA A 263 13.75 15.74 1.78
N ASN A 264 12.75 14.85 1.82
CA ASN A 264 12.73 13.63 1.00
C ASN A 264 12.34 13.90 -0.47
N ILE A 265 11.88 15.10 -0.79
CA ILE A 265 11.23 15.41 -2.07
C ILE A 265 12.12 16.34 -2.89
N ASN A 266 12.47 15.92 -4.11
CA ASN A 266 13.21 16.77 -5.02
C ASN A 266 12.35 17.99 -5.43
N PRO A 267 12.87 19.23 -5.30
CA PRO A 267 12.09 20.44 -5.53
C PRO A 267 11.62 20.62 -6.98
N MET A 268 12.41 20.13 -7.96
CA MET A 268 12.01 20.16 -9.37
C MET A 268 10.90 19.15 -9.65
N VAL A 269 10.96 17.95 -9.08
CA VAL A 269 9.87 16.96 -9.20
C VAL A 269 8.58 17.48 -8.57
N PHE A 270 8.66 18.08 -7.36
CA PHE A 270 7.51 18.71 -6.71
C PHE A 270 6.86 19.78 -7.61
N LYS A 271 7.66 20.71 -8.13
CA LYS A 271 7.17 21.77 -9.02
C LYS A 271 6.48 21.20 -10.26
N LEU A 272 7.09 20.22 -10.92
CA LEU A 272 6.53 19.61 -12.13
C LEU A 272 5.24 18.83 -11.86
N LEU A 273 5.09 18.19 -10.69
CA LEU A 273 3.84 17.57 -10.28
C LEU A 273 2.73 18.62 -10.10
N CYS A 274 3.00 19.72 -9.39
CA CYS A 274 2.02 20.80 -9.23
C CYS A 274 1.61 21.41 -10.59
N GLU A 275 2.56 21.69 -11.46
CA GLU A 275 2.28 22.20 -12.81
C GLU A 275 1.45 21.22 -13.65
N ALA A 276 1.67 19.91 -13.50
CA ALA A 276 0.89 18.89 -14.19
C ALA A 276 -0.56 18.87 -13.67
N ALA A 277 -0.74 18.95 -12.34
CA ALA A 277 -2.06 19.05 -11.73
C ALA A 277 -2.82 20.29 -12.21
N GLU A 278 -2.16 21.45 -12.24
CA GLU A 278 -2.74 22.72 -12.68
C GLU A 278 -3.10 22.71 -14.17
N ALA A 279 -2.23 22.16 -15.04
CA ALA A 279 -2.48 22.05 -16.47
C ALA A 279 -3.70 21.15 -16.78
N GLU A 280 -3.82 20.03 -16.07
CA GLU A 280 -4.92 19.08 -16.22
C GLU A 280 -6.15 19.42 -15.38
N LYS A 281 -6.11 20.52 -14.61
CA LYS A 281 -7.16 20.95 -13.68
C LYS A 281 -7.55 19.86 -12.66
N ILE A 282 -6.56 19.11 -12.20
CA ILE A 282 -6.71 18.09 -11.17
C ILE A 282 -6.56 18.78 -9.80
N PRO A 283 -7.56 18.70 -8.91
CA PRO A 283 -7.40 19.21 -7.55
C PRO A 283 -6.29 18.44 -6.84
N TYR A 284 -5.50 19.13 -6.02
CA TYR A 284 -4.45 18.50 -5.23
C TYR A 284 -4.29 19.21 -3.89
N GLN A 285 -3.69 18.49 -2.95
CA GLN A 285 -3.34 18.97 -1.62
C GLN A 285 -1.83 18.92 -1.46
N VAL A 286 -1.28 19.68 -0.52
CA VAL A 286 0.15 19.67 -0.22
C VAL A 286 0.34 19.36 1.25
N GLU A 287 1.18 18.37 1.54
CA GLU A 287 1.62 18.05 2.89
C GLU A 287 3.10 18.38 3.10
N GLY A 288 3.46 18.73 4.33
CA GLY A 288 4.84 19.03 4.70
C GLY A 288 5.55 17.79 5.25
N ALA A 289 6.67 17.39 4.63
CA ALA A 289 7.50 16.26 5.03
C ALA A 289 8.90 16.73 5.46
N PRO A 290 9.09 17.23 6.70
CA PRO A 290 10.35 17.86 7.13
C PRO A 290 11.51 16.88 7.37
N ARG A 291 11.29 15.57 7.21
CA ARG A 291 12.25 14.49 7.47
C ARG A 291 12.24 13.49 6.31
N GLY A 292 13.06 12.44 6.38
CA GLY A 292 12.83 11.24 5.57
C GLY A 292 11.45 10.68 5.87
N THR A 293 10.74 10.23 4.83
CA THR A 293 9.41 9.65 4.95
C THR A 293 9.50 8.20 5.41
N GLY A 294 8.45 7.70 6.07
CA GLY A 294 8.32 6.28 6.38
C GLY A 294 7.71 5.53 5.21
N THR A 295 8.21 5.77 4.00
CA THR A 295 7.67 5.22 2.76
C THR A 295 8.81 4.83 1.82
N ASP A 296 8.52 4.07 0.76
CA ASP A 296 9.50 3.67 -0.25
C ASP A 296 10.27 4.88 -0.87
N ALA A 297 9.72 6.09 -0.84
CA ALA A 297 10.41 7.30 -1.33
C ALA A 297 11.73 7.57 -0.60
N ASN A 298 11.83 7.21 0.67
CA ASN A 298 13.05 7.35 1.47
C ASN A 298 14.14 6.39 0.99
N ALA A 299 13.79 5.12 0.78
CA ALA A 299 14.70 4.12 0.21
C ALA A 299 15.14 4.52 -1.22
N ILE A 300 14.21 5.02 -2.04
CA ILE A 300 14.50 5.45 -3.40
C ILE A 300 15.46 6.64 -3.42
N GLN A 301 15.22 7.68 -2.59
CA GLN A 301 16.06 8.87 -2.54
C GLN A 301 17.52 8.53 -2.29
N LEU A 302 17.78 7.55 -1.42
CA LEU A 302 19.12 7.14 -0.98
C LEU A 302 19.76 6.07 -1.88
N SER A 303 19.07 5.62 -2.93
CA SER A 303 19.59 4.57 -3.81
C SER A 303 20.80 5.07 -4.62
N ARG A 304 21.91 4.32 -4.53
CA ARG A 304 23.18 4.59 -5.23
C ARG A 304 23.73 5.99 -4.91
N GLY A 305 23.89 6.85 -5.92
CA GLY A 305 24.37 8.22 -5.78
C GLY A 305 23.28 9.23 -5.42
N GLY A 306 22.06 8.77 -5.17
CA GLY A 306 20.89 9.59 -4.91
C GLY A 306 19.98 9.70 -6.13
N LYS A 307 18.67 9.75 -5.89
CA LYS A 307 17.61 9.84 -6.92
C LYS A 307 16.73 11.06 -6.73
N ALA A 308 16.16 11.56 -7.83
CA ALA A 308 15.12 12.58 -7.75
C ALA A 308 13.83 11.95 -7.24
N ALA A 309 13.67 11.92 -5.91
CA ALA A 309 12.56 11.24 -5.24
C ALA A 309 11.35 12.16 -5.03
N ALA A 310 10.16 11.59 -5.01
CA ALA A 310 8.93 12.25 -4.57
C ALA A 310 7.96 11.27 -3.91
N LEU A 311 6.92 11.82 -3.30
CA LEU A 311 5.84 11.10 -2.63
C LEU A 311 4.53 11.75 -3.05
N VAL A 312 3.63 10.94 -3.61
CA VAL A 312 2.26 11.34 -3.96
C VAL A 312 1.31 10.37 -3.30
N SER A 313 0.41 10.89 -2.48
CA SER A 313 -0.44 10.07 -1.63
C SER A 313 -1.93 10.23 -1.88
N VAL A 314 -2.71 9.23 -1.47
CA VAL A 314 -4.17 9.32 -1.32
C VAL A 314 -4.53 9.48 0.15
N ALA A 315 -5.42 10.42 0.46
CA ALA A 315 -5.91 10.63 1.81
C ALA A 315 -6.68 9.40 2.30
N LEU A 316 -6.20 8.79 3.39
CA LEU A 316 -6.75 7.58 3.98
C LEU A 316 -7.19 7.84 5.42
N ARG A 317 -8.43 7.44 5.75
CA ARG A 317 -8.90 7.35 7.13
C ARG A 317 -8.69 5.95 7.66
N TYR A 318 -8.39 5.86 8.96
CA TYR A 318 -8.30 4.60 9.70
C TYR A 318 -7.23 3.65 9.16
N MET A 319 -6.10 4.20 8.71
CA MET A 319 -4.90 3.46 8.30
C MET A 319 -4.53 2.39 9.34
N HIS A 320 -4.07 1.23 8.87
CA HIS A 320 -3.67 0.08 9.68
C HIS A 320 -4.82 -0.51 10.51
N THR A 321 -6.03 -0.47 9.96
CA THR A 321 -7.21 -1.11 10.54
C THR A 321 -7.87 -2.05 9.53
N PRO A 322 -8.80 -2.93 9.94
CA PRO A 322 -9.56 -3.77 9.01
C PRO A 322 -10.45 -2.96 8.04
N THR A 323 -10.68 -1.67 8.31
CA THR A 323 -11.69 -0.86 7.61
C THR A 323 -11.17 0.53 7.32
N GLU A 324 -10.10 0.58 6.54
CA GLU A 324 -9.56 1.81 5.96
C GLU A 324 -10.53 2.42 4.96
N VAL A 325 -10.53 3.75 4.84
CA VAL A 325 -11.48 4.48 4.00
C VAL A 325 -10.79 5.54 3.15
N LEU A 326 -11.05 5.52 1.83
CA LEU A 326 -10.58 6.53 0.88
C LEU A 326 -11.65 6.95 -0.13
N SER A 327 -11.37 8.03 -0.86
CA SER A 327 -12.15 8.48 -2.02
C SER A 327 -11.67 7.81 -3.30
N LEU A 328 -12.58 7.16 -4.05
CA LEU A 328 -12.25 6.57 -5.35
C LEU A 328 -11.89 7.64 -6.40
N GLU A 329 -12.39 8.86 -6.23
CA GLU A 329 -12.04 9.98 -7.10
C GLU A 329 -10.60 10.45 -6.86
N ASP A 330 -10.15 10.55 -5.61
CA ASP A 330 -8.78 10.92 -5.27
C ASP A 330 -7.79 9.90 -5.87
N LEU A 331 -8.11 8.61 -5.76
CA LEU A 331 -7.33 7.53 -6.33
C LEU A 331 -7.24 7.62 -7.86
N GLU A 332 -8.37 7.86 -8.55
CA GLU A 332 -8.36 8.03 -10.00
C GLU A 332 -7.62 9.31 -10.44
N ASN A 333 -7.76 10.40 -9.69
CA ASN A 333 -7.04 11.65 -9.94
C ASN A 333 -5.53 11.51 -9.69
N THR A 334 -5.12 10.66 -8.75
CA THR A 334 -3.71 10.31 -8.54
C THR A 334 -3.09 9.67 -9.78
N ALA A 335 -3.74 8.67 -10.35
CA ALA A 335 -3.26 8.04 -11.60
C ALA A 335 -3.23 9.01 -12.78
N LYS A 336 -4.24 9.89 -12.91
CA LYS A 336 -4.26 10.93 -13.95
C LYS A 336 -3.11 11.94 -13.80
N LEU A 337 -2.88 12.43 -12.58
CA LEU A 337 -1.81 13.36 -12.25
C LEU A 337 -0.44 12.79 -12.63
N LEU A 338 -0.16 11.57 -12.21
CA LEU A 338 1.13 10.92 -12.48
C LEU A 338 1.32 10.63 -13.97
N ALA A 339 0.27 10.23 -14.69
CA ALA A 339 0.35 10.08 -16.14
C ALA A 339 0.66 11.40 -16.84
N ALA A 340 0.02 12.49 -16.42
CA ALA A 340 0.28 13.83 -16.95
C ALA A 340 1.71 14.31 -16.64
N PHE A 341 2.19 14.08 -15.43
CA PHE A 341 3.57 14.35 -15.04
C PHE A 341 4.56 13.60 -15.94
N VAL A 342 4.40 12.28 -16.08
CA VAL A 342 5.30 11.44 -16.89
C VAL A 342 5.32 11.87 -18.37
N LEU A 343 4.17 12.21 -18.94
CA LEU A 343 4.06 12.63 -20.34
C LEU A 343 4.70 14.01 -20.62
N ARG A 344 4.88 14.85 -19.59
CA ARG A 344 5.50 16.18 -19.71
C ARG A 344 7.03 16.16 -19.62
N LEU A 345 7.63 15.03 -19.24
CA LEU A 345 9.08 14.95 -19.08
C LEU A 345 9.78 14.90 -20.44
N GLU A 346 10.71 15.84 -20.65
CA GLU A 346 11.48 15.94 -21.89
C GLU A 346 12.94 15.52 -21.70
N PRO A 347 13.62 15.06 -22.78
CA PRO A 347 15.07 14.83 -22.76
C PRO A 347 15.84 16.07 -22.28
N GLY A 348 16.81 15.87 -21.40
CA GLY A 348 17.63 16.96 -20.84
C GLY A 348 16.99 17.73 -19.68
N THR A 349 15.85 17.30 -19.15
CA THR A 349 15.31 17.86 -17.89
C THR A 349 16.31 17.66 -16.76
N ASP A 350 16.74 18.75 -16.12
CA ASP A 350 17.67 18.74 -14.99
C ASP A 350 16.92 18.74 -13.65
N PHE A 351 17.30 17.81 -12.77
CA PHE A 351 16.74 17.65 -11.42
C PHE A 351 17.72 18.08 -10.33
N THR A 352 18.86 18.66 -10.69
CA THR A 352 19.81 19.26 -9.76
C THR A 352 19.16 20.50 -9.13
N PRO A 353 19.05 20.59 -7.78
CA PRO A 353 18.44 21.74 -7.10
C PRO A 353 19.12 23.08 -7.31
#